data_AF-A0A4P2Q984-F1
#
_entry.id   AF-A0A4P2Q984-F1
#
_cell.length_a   1.000
_cell.length_b   1.000
_cell.length_c   1.000
_cell.angle_alpha   90.00
_cell.angle_beta   90.00
_cell.angle_gamma   90.00
#
_symmetry.space_group_name_H-M   'P 1'
#
loop_
_entity.id
_entity.type
_entity.pdbx_description
1 polymer ?
#
loop_
_entity_poly.entity_id
_entity_poly.type
_entity_poly.pdbx_seq_one_letter_code
_entity_poly.pdbx_strand_id
1 'polypeptide(L)'
;MRERLESLLLVLAVGSTVAIGAKRVGVPYNVALVLVGLLLVVLDVLPNTPMDPEVILIAFLPVLVFEGALFADADSLRAASRPILALAVPGVLISLLGTAAVATLVLDLPFATALLLGALLAITDTVSVLLAFRSVRVPHRLAAIMEGESLFNDGTALVLVVLASRVVASGTFDPITTLRELSMAMIGGAVLGGAFGAVGSALLRRTPDHLTAILASTVIVFATALVTERLHASPVIAVVVVGVVIGRVARRFLEPSRVLALQGFWETSGFALNVLLFLLVGMQIQAEMLVREAASIGLALIALHAGRAVAVYGCFGVLRAVTREVVPLRWQHVMLVGNIKGALSMAAVLSLPRDMAYRDRLITIVFGVTFVTLVAQALPFARLLKLLQVATPAADLTLDAAKATLIAARRGQAELDELLASGLVSRKEHAERRAAFQRQVIGAEAALQSPQGEQAKDHLTDIALLSAQKAAVLDAARRGLIAAETADAHANELDHEMVKLHTHEGGG
;
A
#
# COMPACT_ATOMS: atom_id res chain seq x y z
N MET A 1 -31.54 -11.82 13.63
CA MET A 1 -31.26 -11.02 12.41
C MET A 1 -31.36 -9.53 12.69
N ARG A 2 -32.50 -9.02 13.20
CA ARG A 2 -32.68 -7.60 13.56
C ARG A 2 -31.61 -7.10 14.54
N GLU A 3 -31.39 -7.78 15.66
CA GLU A 3 -30.37 -7.39 16.66
C GLU A 3 -28.95 -7.32 16.08
N ARG A 4 -28.59 -8.25 15.18
CA ARG A 4 -27.29 -8.21 14.47
C ARG A 4 -27.19 -7.02 13.52
N LEU A 5 -28.30 -6.64 12.88
CA LEU A 5 -28.33 -5.46 12.02
C LEU A 5 -28.22 -4.18 12.85
N GLU A 6 -28.92 -4.11 13.98
CA GLU A 6 -28.85 -2.99 14.92
C GLU A 6 -27.44 -2.82 15.48
N SER A 7 -26.78 -3.91 15.90
CA SER A 7 -25.40 -3.84 16.39
C SER A 7 -24.43 -3.39 15.29
N LEU A 8 -24.54 -3.94 14.08
CA LEU A 8 -23.72 -3.52 12.94
C LEU A 8 -23.92 -2.04 12.57
N LEU A 9 -25.18 -1.58 12.54
CA LEU A 9 -25.50 -0.18 12.27
C LEU A 9 -24.93 0.73 13.34
N LEU A 10 -25.00 0.32 14.61
CA LEU A 10 -24.46 1.09 15.72
C LEU A 10 -22.93 1.16 15.66
N VAL A 11 -22.25 0.04 15.42
CA VAL A 11 -20.79 -0.01 15.20
C VAL A 11 -20.39 0.91 14.04
N LEU A 12 -21.14 0.87 12.92
CA LEU A 12 -20.87 1.73 11.77
C LEU A 12 -21.12 3.21 12.07
N ALA A 13 -22.18 3.54 12.82
CA ALA A 13 -22.51 4.92 13.21
C ALA A 13 -21.45 5.51 14.16
N VAL A 14 -21.03 4.75 15.17
CA VAL A 14 -19.96 5.11 16.09
C VAL A 14 -18.64 5.27 15.31
N GLY A 15 -18.27 4.27 14.50
CA GLY A 15 -17.05 4.30 13.70
C GLY A 15 -17.01 5.50 12.74
N SER A 16 -18.13 5.80 12.08
CA SER A 16 -18.24 6.97 11.19
C SER A 16 -18.08 8.27 11.96
N THR A 17 -18.70 8.39 13.14
CA THR A 17 -18.60 9.57 14.00
C THR A 17 -17.16 9.80 14.46
N VAL A 18 -16.49 8.74 14.92
CA VAL A 18 -15.08 8.78 15.34
C VAL A 18 -14.18 9.15 14.17
N ALA A 19 -14.38 8.55 13.00
CA ALA A 19 -13.56 8.83 11.83
C ALA A 19 -13.72 10.28 11.33
N ILE A 20 -14.95 10.83 11.35
CA ILE A 20 -15.21 12.23 11.04
C ILE A 20 -14.54 13.14 12.08
N GLY A 21 -14.67 12.83 13.37
CA GLY A 21 -14.04 13.59 14.44
C GLY A 21 -12.51 13.60 14.34
N ALA A 22 -11.90 12.44 14.12
CA ALA A 22 -10.45 12.28 13.97
C ALA A 22 -9.91 13.10 12.79
N LYS A 23 -10.60 13.07 11.63
CA LYS A 23 -10.24 13.88 10.46
C LYS A 23 -10.32 15.38 10.74
N ARG A 24 -11.28 15.85 11.56
CA ARG A 24 -11.39 17.27 11.94
C ARG A 24 -10.26 17.72 12.87
N VAL A 25 -9.80 16.86 13.77
CA VAL A 25 -8.72 17.16 14.73
C VAL A 25 -7.33 16.88 14.14
N GLY A 26 -7.26 16.26 12.96
CA GLY A 26 -5.99 15.96 12.26
C GLY A 26 -5.25 14.73 12.82
N VAL A 27 -5.97 13.81 13.47
CA VAL A 27 -5.42 12.55 14.01
C VAL A 27 -5.72 11.40 13.03
N PRO A 28 -4.80 10.44 12.85
CA PRO A 28 -5.08 9.23 12.07
C PRO A 28 -6.34 8.50 12.58
N TYR A 29 -7.34 8.35 11.72
CA TYR A 29 -8.65 7.85 12.13
C TYR A 29 -8.62 6.40 12.63
N ASN A 30 -7.73 5.58 12.07
CA ASN A 30 -7.54 4.20 12.50
C ASN A 30 -7.04 4.08 13.94
N VAL A 31 -6.11 4.94 14.35
CA VAL A 31 -5.66 5.04 15.76
C VAL A 31 -6.82 5.46 16.66
N ALA A 32 -7.58 6.48 16.25
CA ALA A 32 -8.75 6.93 17.00
C ALA A 32 -9.81 5.84 17.16
N LEU A 33 -10.09 5.06 16.11
CA LEU A 33 -11.05 3.96 16.13
C LEU A 33 -10.64 2.85 17.09
N VAL A 34 -9.36 2.47 17.11
CA VAL A 34 -8.86 1.45 18.04
C VAL A 34 -8.97 1.92 19.49
N LEU A 35 -8.58 3.17 19.77
CA LEU A 35 -8.67 3.74 21.13
C LEU A 35 -10.13 3.87 21.61
N VAL A 36 -11.03 4.32 20.73
CA VAL A 36 -12.46 4.41 21.06
C VAL A 36 -13.07 3.02 21.21
N GLY A 37 -12.73 2.05 20.36
CA GLY A 37 -13.16 0.66 20.50
C GLY A 37 -12.75 0.06 21.85
N LEU A 38 -11.51 0.28 22.26
CA LEU A 38 -11.02 -0.14 23.58
C LEU A 38 -11.79 0.55 24.71
N LEU A 39 -12.01 1.86 24.62
CA LEU A 39 -12.76 2.63 25.61
C LEU A 39 -14.21 2.13 25.75
N LEU A 40 -14.87 1.79 24.64
CA LEU A 40 -16.26 1.31 24.65
C LEU A 40 -16.40 -0.03 25.37
N VAL A 41 -15.38 -0.89 25.30
CA VAL A 41 -15.34 -2.16 26.05
C VAL A 41 -15.08 -1.90 27.53
N VAL A 42 -14.14 -1.03 27.86
CA VAL A 42 -13.82 -0.68 29.26
C VAL A 42 -15.03 -0.06 29.97
N LEU A 43 -15.84 0.71 29.24
CA LEU A 43 -17.05 1.34 29.76
C LEU A 43 -18.31 0.45 29.67
N ASP A 44 -18.20 -0.77 29.14
CA ASP A 44 -19.31 -1.73 28.94
C ASP A 44 -20.50 -1.11 28.17
N VAL A 45 -20.21 -0.26 27.18
CA VAL A 45 -21.22 0.53 26.44
C VAL A 45 -21.83 -0.26 25.29
N LEU A 46 -21.06 -1.16 24.67
CA LEU A 46 -21.47 -1.93 23.50
C LEU A 46 -21.48 -3.43 23.77
N PRO A 47 -22.41 -4.19 23.14
CA PRO A 47 -22.37 -5.63 23.20
C PRO A 47 -21.07 -6.16 22.57
N ASN A 48 -20.43 -7.10 23.26
CA ASN A 48 -19.29 -7.85 22.73
C ASN A 48 -19.73 -8.61 21.47
N THR A 49 -19.47 -8.01 20.31
CA THR A 49 -19.76 -8.63 19.02
C THR A 49 -18.53 -9.44 18.63
N PRO A 50 -18.60 -10.79 18.65
CA PRO A 50 -17.45 -11.62 18.30
C PRO A 50 -17.03 -11.33 16.85
N MET A 51 -15.73 -11.10 16.64
CA MET A 51 -15.15 -11.02 15.31
C MET A 51 -15.10 -12.42 14.71
N ASP A 52 -15.81 -12.64 13.61
CA ASP A 52 -15.64 -13.84 12.80
C ASP A 52 -14.45 -13.64 11.85
N PRO A 53 -13.32 -14.35 12.06
CA PRO A 53 -12.13 -14.18 11.24
C PRO A 53 -12.38 -14.54 9.77
N GLU A 54 -13.28 -15.48 9.49
CA GLU A 54 -13.60 -15.89 8.13
C GLU A 54 -14.26 -14.75 7.35
N VAL A 55 -15.12 -13.96 7.99
CA VAL A 55 -15.74 -12.78 7.37
C VAL A 55 -14.65 -11.76 6.99
N ILE A 56 -13.66 -11.54 7.84
CA ILE A 56 -12.58 -10.60 7.54
C ILE A 56 -11.73 -11.10 6.36
N LEU A 57 -11.31 -12.37 6.41
CA LEU A 57 -10.41 -12.95 5.41
C LEU A 57 -11.09 -13.21 4.05
N ILE A 58 -12.37 -13.56 4.02
CA ILE A 58 -13.09 -13.92 2.80
C ILE A 58 -13.88 -12.73 2.24
N ALA A 59 -14.51 -11.92 3.09
CA ALA A 59 -15.36 -10.81 2.64
C ALA A 59 -14.60 -9.47 2.60
N PHE A 60 -13.84 -9.13 3.63
CA PHE A 60 -13.24 -7.79 3.74
C PHE A 60 -11.93 -7.69 2.96
N LEU A 61 -11.08 -8.71 3.09
CA LEU A 61 -9.74 -8.71 2.52
C LEU A 61 -9.73 -8.53 1.00
N PRO A 62 -10.58 -9.21 0.19
CA PRO A 62 -10.59 -8.96 -1.26
C PRO A 62 -10.93 -7.51 -1.61
N VAL A 63 -11.83 -6.88 -0.86
CA VAL A 63 -12.22 -5.48 -1.09
C VAL A 63 -11.07 -4.54 -0.74
N LEU A 64 -10.45 -4.72 0.43
CA LEU A 64 -9.34 -3.88 0.90
C LEU A 64 -8.11 -3.97 0.00
N VAL A 65 -7.76 -5.19 -0.42
CA VAL A 65 -6.61 -5.46 -1.30
C VAL A 65 -6.88 -4.95 -2.71
N PHE A 66 -8.09 -5.17 -3.24
CA PHE A 66 -8.45 -4.67 -4.56
C PHE A 66 -8.48 -3.14 -4.59
N GLU A 67 -9.02 -2.50 -3.55
CA GLU A 67 -9.05 -1.05 -3.41
C GLU A 67 -7.62 -0.48 -3.52
N GLY A 68 -6.69 -0.93 -2.67
CA GLY A 68 -5.29 -0.49 -2.74
C GLY A 68 -4.64 -0.77 -4.10
N ALA A 69 -4.84 -1.96 -4.66
CA ALA A 69 -4.25 -2.33 -5.95
C ALA A 69 -4.84 -1.58 -7.16
N LEU A 70 -6.13 -1.20 -7.10
CA LEU A 70 -6.81 -0.44 -8.14
C LEU A 70 -6.25 0.99 -8.24
N PHE A 71 -5.95 1.60 -7.09
CA PHE A 71 -5.40 2.94 -6.99
C PHE A 71 -3.90 3.02 -7.23
N ALA A 72 -3.18 1.92 -7.01
CA ALA A 72 -1.75 1.89 -7.21
C ALA A 72 -1.35 2.31 -8.63
N ASP A 73 -0.31 3.14 -8.72
CA ASP A 73 0.26 3.56 -9.99
C ASP A 73 1.11 2.43 -10.57
N ALA A 74 0.51 1.66 -11.47
CA ALA A 74 1.14 0.52 -12.13
C ALA A 74 2.47 0.86 -12.83
N ASP A 75 2.62 2.08 -13.37
CA ASP A 75 3.86 2.46 -14.05
C ASP A 75 4.97 2.77 -13.02
N SER A 76 4.62 3.39 -11.89
CA SER A 76 5.54 3.62 -10.77
C SER A 76 5.90 2.32 -10.03
N LEU A 77 4.94 1.41 -9.82
CA LEU A 77 5.21 0.07 -9.29
C LEU A 77 6.17 -0.71 -10.21
N ARG A 78 5.99 -0.60 -11.53
CA ARG A 78 6.90 -1.22 -12.49
C ARG A 78 8.30 -0.61 -12.41
N ALA A 79 8.40 0.71 -12.31
CA ALA A 79 9.69 1.40 -12.16
C ALA A 79 10.41 1.03 -10.85
N ALA A 80 9.66 0.75 -9.78
CA ALA A 80 10.16 0.31 -8.47
C ALA A 80 10.10 -1.22 -8.27
N SER A 81 9.93 -2.01 -9.33
CA SER A 81 9.65 -3.44 -9.21
C SER A 81 10.78 -4.24 -8.55
N ARG A 82 12.04 -3.90 -8.82
CA ARG A 82 13.22 -4.55 -8.22
C ARG A 82 13.23 -4.43 -6.68
N PRO A 83 13.16 -3.23 -6.07
CA PRO A 83 13.11 -3.10 -4.62
C PRO A 83 11.84 -3.67 -4.01
N ILE A 84 10.68 -3.56 -4.69
CA ILE A 84 9.43 -4.17 -4.24
C ILE A 84 9.57 -5.69 -4.16
N LEU A 85 10.03 -6.35 -5.22
CA LEU A 85 10.17 -7.80 -5.26
C LEU A 85 11.24 -8.30 -4.29
N ALA A 86 12.32 -7.55 -4.09
CA ALA A 86 13.35 -7.87 -3.10
C ALA A 86 12.80 -7.89 -1.67
N LEU A 87 11.87 -7.00 -1.33
CA LEU A 87 11.24 -7.01 -0.01
C LEU A 87 10.06 -8.00 0.07
N ALA A 88 9.19 -8.03 -0.94
CA ALA A 88 7.95 -8.80 -0.91
C ALA A 88 8.12 -10.32 -0.97
N VAL A 89 9.27 -10.83 -1.47
CA VAL A 89 9.52 -12.26 -1.56
C VAL A 89 10.60 -12.71 -0.56
N PRO A 90 11.91 -12.45 -0.77
CA PRO A 90 12.93 -12.87 0.19
C PRO A 90 12.90 -12.01 1.46
N GLY A 91 12.54 -10.72 1.39
CA GLY A 91 12.46 -9.86 2.57
C GLY A 91 11.42 -10.34 3.60
N VAL A 92 10.25 -10.82 3.16
CA VAL A 92 9.24 -11.42 4.05
C VAL A 92 9.78 -12.65 4.75
N LEU A 93 10.41 -13.57 4.00
CA LEU A 93 11.03 -14.77 4.56
C LEU A 93 12.13 -14.43 5.57
N ILE A 94 13.02 -13.49 5.24
CA ILE A 94 14.09 -13.05 6.13
C ILE A 94 13.51 -12.37 7.38
N SER A 95 12.48 -11.54 7.22
CA SER A 95 11.82 -10.86 8.34
C SER A 95 11.16 -11.85 9.29
N LEU A 96 10.46 -12.85 8.74
CA LEU A 96 9.85 -13.92 9.53
C LEU A 96 10.91 -14.79 10.23
N LEU A 97 11.97 -15.21 9.54
CA LEU A 97 13.02 -16.05 10.12
C LEU A 97 13.79 -15.28 11.21
N GLY A 98 14.11 -14.01 10.95
CA GLY A 98 14.78 -13.14 11.93
C GLY A 98 13.90 -12.89 13.15
N THR A 99 12.60 -12.63 12.94
CA THR A 99 11.64 -12.48 14.04
C THR A 99 11.54 -13.78 14.84
N ALA A 100 11.44 -14.93 14.17
CA ALA A 100 11.35 -16.24 14.81
C ALA A 100 12.61 -16.57 15.63
N ALA A 101 13.80 -16.33 15.07
CA ALA A 101 15.06 -16.59 15.74
C ALA A 101 15.20 -15.79 17.04
N VAL A 102 14.84 -14.50 17.02
CA VAL A 102 14.87 -13.67 18.22
C VAL A 102 13.75 -14.09 19.19
N ALA A 103 12.52 -14.27 18.70
CA ALA A 103 11.36 -14.64 19.49
C ALA A 103 11.53 -15.97 20.23
N THR A 104 12.16 -16.98 19.62
CA THR A 104 12.47 -18.25 20.29
C THR A 104 13.34 -18.03 21.52
N LEU A 105 14.35 -17.16 21.44
CA LEU A 105 15.26 -16.89 22.55
C LEU A 105 14.62 -16.06 23.65
N VAL A 106 13.83 -15.04 23.29
CA VAL A 106 13.34 -14.06 24.27
C VAL A 106 11.94 -14.37 24.81
N LEU A 107 11.10 -15.12 24.07
CA LEU A 107 9.74 -15.46 24.47
C LEU A 107 9.59 -16.90 24.96
N ASP A 108 10.66 -17.71 24.93
CA ASP A 108 10.61 -19.14 25.26
C ASP A 108 9.52 -19.87 24.46
N LEU A 109 9.51 -19.60 23.14
CA LEU A 109 8.59 -20.23 22.20
C LEU A 109 9.34 -21.29 21.38
N PRO A 110 8.75 -22.48 21.15
CA PRO A 110 9.28 -23.42 20.18
C PRO A 110 9.46 -22.73 18.83
N PHE A 111 10.53 -23.08 18.10
CA PHE A 111 10.87 -22.40 16.85
C PHE A 111 9.72 -22.39 15.83
N ALA A 112 8.95 -23.47 15.72
CA ALA A 112 7.76 -23.52 14.86
C ALA A 112 6.67 -22.49 15.27
N THR A 113 6.44 -22.32 16.58
CA THR A 113 5.49 -21.32 17.11
C THR A 113 6.03 -19.90 16.92
N ALA A 114 7.33 -19.69 17.09
CA ALA A 114 7.98 -18.41 16.81
C ALA A 114 7.97 -18.07 15.31
N LEU A 115 8.07 -19.07 14.44
CA LEU A 115 7.92 -18.94 12.99
C LEU A 115 6.50 -18.51 12.62
N LEU A 116 5.49 -19.13 13.23
CA LEU A 116 4.09 -18.71 13.08
C LEU A 116 3.87 -17.27 13.58
N LEU A 117 4.46 -16.91 14.72
CA LEU A 117 4.43 -15.52 15.21
C LEU A 117 5.08 -14.56 14.20
N GLY A 118 6.24 -14.94 13.64
CA GLY A 118 6.91 -14.18 12.59
C GLY A 118 6.04 -14.01 11.34
N ALA A 119 5.27 -15.02 10.94
CA ALA A 119 4.35 -14.95 9.80
C ALA A 119 3.17 -14.00 10.08
N LEU A 120 2.57 -14.12 11.26
CA LEU A 120 1.46 -13.25 11.70
C LEU A 120 1.91 -11.79 11.78
N LEU A 121 3.10 -11.54 12.32
CA LEU A 121 3.69 -10.21 12.42
C LEU A 121 4.36 -9.74 11.11
N ALA A 122 4.45 -10.57 10.06
CA ALA A 122 4.90 -10.12 8.76
C ALA A 122 3.82 -9.31 8.03
N ILE A 123 2.54 -9.60 8.28
CA ILE A 123 1.40 -8.83 7.76
C ILE A 123 1.54 -7.36 8.20
N THR A 124 1.44 -6.41 7.28
CA THR A 124 1.64 -4.97 7.54
C THR A 124 0.38 -4.17 7.29
N ASP A 125 0.28 -2.99 7.91
CA ASP A 125 -0.75 -2.00 7.55
C ASP A 125 -0.12 -0.80 6.87
N THR A 126 -0.24 -0.75 5.54
CA THR A 126 0.15 0.44 4.78
C THR A 126 -0.85 1.57 4.86
N VAL A 127 -2.10 1.35 5.28
CA VAL A 127 -3.09 2.43 5.33
C VAL A 127 -2.58 3.54 6.26
N SER A 128 -2.07 3.17 7.45
CA SER A 128 -1.43 4.09 8.39
C SER A 128 -0.30 4.91 7.76
N VAL A 129 0.60 4.24 7.04
CA VAL A 129 1.79 4.84 6.41
C VAL A 129 1.39 5.78 5.27
N LEU A 130 0.51 5.32 4.38
CA LEU A 130 0.06 6.07 3.21
C LEU A 130 -0.78 7.29 3.62
N LEU A 131 -1.56 7.22 4.70
CA LEU A 131 -2.24 8.38 5.27
C LEU A 131 -1.25 9.44 5.77
N ALA A 132 -0.17 9.01 6.43
CA ALA A 132 0.88 9.94 6.83
C ALA A 132 1.61 10.55 5.62
N PHE A 133 1.80 9.80 4.53
CA PHE A 133 2.34 10.31 3.26
C PHE A 133 1.40 11.31 2.57
N ARG A 134 0.09 11.26 2.84
CA ARG A 134 -0.84 12.32 2.38
C ARG A 134 -0.65 13.61 3.19
N SER A 135 -0.27 13.52 4.46
CA SER A 135 0.00 14.69 5.32
C SER A 135 1.39 15.31 5.13
N VAL A 136 2.34 14.52 4.62
CA VAL A 136 3.73 14.90 4.40
C VAL A 136 4.15 14.36 3.04
N ARG A 137 4.43 15.25 2.07
CA ARG A 137 4.87 14.82 0.74
C ARG A 137 6.16 14.01 0.87
N VAL A 138 6.20 12.86 0.20
CA VAL A 138 7.37 11.98 0.12
C VAL A 138 7.69 11.69 -1.35
N PRO A 139 8.92 11.27 -1.68
CA PRO A 139 9.27 10.90 -3.04
C PRO A 139 8.32 9.81 -3.60
N HIS A 140 7.83 10.00 -4.83
CA HIS A 140 6.87 9.08 -5.46
C HIS A 140 7.39 7.64 -5.51
N ARG A 141 8.70 7.46 -5.75
CA ARG A 141 9.37 6.15 -5.72
C ARG A 141 9.31 5.49 -4.33
N LEU A 142 9.46 6.25 -3.25
CA LEU A 142 9.34 5.71 -1.88
C LEU A 142 7.90 5.27 -1.60
N ALA A 143 6.91 6.10 -1.95
CA ALA A 143 5.51 5.76 -1.82
C ALA A 143 5.17 4.48 -2.61
N ALA A 144 5.63 4.38 -3.85
CA ALA A 144 5.45 3.20 -4.69
C ALA A 144 6.13 1.94 -4.10
N ILE A 145 7.32 2.05 -3.51
CA ILE A 145 7.97 0.91 -2.85
C ILE A 145 7.15 0.46 -1.63
N MET A 146 6.73 1.38 -0.77
CA MET A 146 5.93 1.06 0.42
C MET A 146 4.58 0.45 0.06
N GLU A 147 3.87 1.05 -0.91
CA GLU A 147 2.57 0.57 -1.39
C GLU A 147 2.70 -0.81 -2.04
N GLY A 148 3.66 -0.97 -2.96
CA GLY A 148 3.92 -2.23 -3.63
C GLY A 148 4.35 -3.34 -2.67
N GLU A 149 5.24 -3.03 -1.71
CA GLU A 149 5.71 -4.01 -0.72
C GLU A 149 4.54 -4.58 0.09
N SER A 150 3.66 -3.75 0.66
CA SER A 150 2.55 -4.27 1.46
C SER A 150 1.52 -5.02 0.65
N LEU A 151 1.21 -4.58 -0.58
CA LEU A 151 0.27 -5.30 -1.45
C LEU A 151 0.69 -6.76 -1.64
N PHE A 152 1.97 -7.01 -1.93
CA PHE A 152 2.47 -8.37 -2.14
C PHE A 152 2.87 -9.08 -0.83
N ASN A 153 3.34 -8.35 0.18
CA ASN A 153 3.72 -8.89 1.48
C ASN A 153 2.54 -9.51 2.20
N ASP A 154 1.38 -8.83 2.27
CA ASP A 154 0.20 -9.36 2.98
C ASP A 154 -0.25 -10.71 2.42
N GLY A 155 -0.23 -10.85 1.09
CA GLY A 155 -0.56 -12.10 0.42
C GLY A 155 0.47 -13.21 0.64
N THR A 156 1.75 -12.86 0.72
CA THR A 156 2.84 -13.80 1.01
C THR A 156 2.80 -14.24 2.47
N ALA A 157 2.62 -13.30 3.39
CA ALA A 157 2.55 -13.53 4.83
C ALA A 157 1.35 -14.41 5.20
N LEU A 158 0.17 -14.18 4.62
CA LEU A 158 -1.00 -15.01 4.91
C LEU A 158 -0.81 -16.47 4.48
N VAL A 159 -0.15 -16.71 3.33
CA VAL A 159 0.25 -18.06 2.91
C VAL A 159 1.23 -18.67 3.92
N LEU A 160 2.23 -17.91 4.36
CA LEU A 160 3.19 -18.37 5.37
C LEU A 160 2.53 -18.65 6.73
N VAL A 161 1.47 -17.94 7.12
CA VAL A 161 0.68 -18.24 8.33
C VAL A 161 0.02 -19.62 8.20
N VAL A 162 -0.63 -19.91 7.06
CA VAL A 162 -1.24 -21.23 6.83
C VAL A 162 -0.19 -22.34 6.86
N LEU A 163 0.96 -22.15 6.20
CA LEU A 163 2.04 -23.14 6.20
C LEU A 163 2.65 -23.34 7.60
N ALA A 164 2.97 -22.26 8.32
CA ALA A 164 3.54 -22.33 9.65
C ALA A 164 2.56 -22.94 10.67
N SER A 165 1.26 -22.63 10.57
CA SER A 165 0.22 -23.21 11.43
C SER A 165 0.13 -24.73 11.28
N ARG A 166 0.28 -25.26 10.04
CA ARG A 166 0.33 -26.70 9.79
C ARG A 166 1.56 -27.34 10.42
N VAL A 167 2.73 -26.72 10.32
CA VAL A 167 3.96 -27.22 10.94
C VAL A 167 3.84 -27.26 12.47
N VAL A 168 3.21 -26.24 13.08
CA VAL A 168 2.93 -26.23 14.52
C VAL A 168 1.96 -27.36 14.90
N ALA A 169 0.94 -27.63 14.09
CA ALA A 169 -0.06 -28.66 14.36
C ALA A 169 0.48 -30.09 14.14
N SER A 170 1.25 -30.32 13.08
CA SER A 170 1.78 -31.65 12.74
C SER A 170 3.08 -31.99 13.48
N GLY A 171 3.81 -30.98 13.96
CA GLY A 171 5.15 -31.12 14.53
C GLY A 171 6.23 -31.52 13.49
N THR A 172 5.87 -31.58 12.21
CA THR A 172 6.73 -32.03 11.12
C THR A 172 6.92 -30.93 10.09
N PHE A 173 8.17 -30.75 9.64
CA PHE A 173 8.51 -29.82 8.58
C PHE A 173 9.03 -30.60 7.38
N ASP A 174 8.32 -30.49 6.25
CA ASP A 174 8.78 -30.98 4.95
C ASP A 174 9.13 -29.78 4.06
N PRO A 175 10.43 -29.52 3.82
CA PRO A 175 10.87 -28.42 2.98
C PRO A 175 10.35 -28.51 1.54
N ILE A 176 10.24 -29.71 0.98
CA ILE A 176 9.85 -29.90 -0.43
C ILE A 176 8.38 -29.59 -0.60
N THR A 177 7.54 -30.13 0.28
CA THR A 177 6.09 -29.85 0.28
C THR A 177 5.83 -28.37 0.54
N THR A 178 6.55 -27.77 1.50
CA THR A 178 6.40 -26.34 1.82
C THR A 178 6.81 -25.45 0.64
N LEU A 179 7.93 -25.76 -0.03
CA LEU A 179 8.36 -25.01 -1.20
C LEU A 179 7.38 -25.17 -2.37
N ARG A 180 6.81 -26.36 -2.56
CA ARG A 180 5.79 -26.62 -3.58
C ARG A 180 4.51 -25.83 -3.30
N GLU A 181 4.00 -25.87 -2.07
CA GLU A 181 2.78 -25.15 -1.67
C GLU A 181 2.98 -23.63 -1.75
N LEU A 182 4.13 -23.12 -1.30
CA LEU A 182 4.48 -21.72 -1.44
C LEU A 182 4.56 -21.30 -2.92
N SER A 183 5.25 -22.09 -3.75
CA SER A 183 5.35 -21.83 -5.19
C SER A 183 3.97 -21.86 -5.87
N MET A 184 3.12 -22.83 -5.52
CA MET A 184 1.75 -22.91 -6.03
C MET A 184 0.91 -21.71 -5.61
N ALA A 185 1.03 -21.28 -4.35
CA ALA A 185 0.31 -20.13 -3.83
C ALA A 185 0.71 -18.83 -4.55
N MET A 186 2.02 -18.59 -4.69
CA MET A 186 2.58 -17.38 -5.29
C MET A 186 2.36 -17.33 -6.81
N ILE A 187 2.82 -18.36 -7.53
CA ILE A 187 2.76 -18.42 -9.00
C ILE A 187 1.32 -18.63 -9.45
N GLY A 188 0.58 -19.54 -8.81
CA GLY A 188 -0.83 -19.79 -9.11
C GLY A 188 -1.67 -18.54 -8.88
N GLY A 189 -1.43 -17.81 -7.79
CA GLY A 189 -2.10 -16.53 -7.51
C GLY A 189 -1.82 -15.49 -8.61
N ALA A 190 -0.56 -15.33 -8.99
CA ALA A 190 -0.17 -14.39 -10.04
C ALA A 190 -0.75 -14.74 -11.42
N VAL A 191 -0.72 -16.02 -11.81
CA VAL A 191 -1.25 -16.51 -13.09
C VAL A 191 -2.77 -16.35 -13.15
N LEU A 192 -3.48 -16.80 -12.11
CA LEU A 192 -4.94 -16.67 -12.03
C LEU A 192 -5.35 -15.21 -11.96
N GLY A 193 -4.64 -14.38 -11.19
CA GLY A 193 -4.87 -12.94 -11.15
C GLY A 193 -4.66 -12.27 -12.51
N GLY A 194 -3.66 -12.69 -13.27
CA GLY A 194 -3.45 -12.22 -14.65
C GLY A 194 -4.60 -12.63 -15.59
N ALA A 195 -5.06 -13.88 -15.49
CA ALA A 195 -6.17 -14.40 -16.29
C ALA A 195 -7.49 -13.67 -15.97
N PHE A 196 -7.86 -13.58 -14.70
CA PHE A 196 -9.05 -12.83 -14.27
C PHE A 196 -8.91 -11.33 -14.52
N GLY A 197 -7.71 -10.78 -14.44
CA GLY A 197 -7.43 -9.38 -14.77
C GLY A 197 -7.67 -9.09 -16.26
N ALA A 198 -7.28 -10.01 -17.15
CA ALA A 198 -7.55 -9.92 -18.57
C ALA A 198 -9.05 -10.05 -18.88
N VAL A 199 -9.73 -11.03 -18.28
CA VAL A 199 -11.18 -11.23 -18.42
C VAL A 199 -11.94 -10.01 -17.90
N GLY A 200 -11.62 -9.54 -16.69
CA GLY A 200 -12.23 -8.37 -16.07
C GLY A 200 -12.00 -7.11 -16.86
N SER A 201 -10.79 -6.92 -17.41
CA SER A 201 -10.47 -5.80 -18.31
C SER A 201 -11.30 -5.83 -19.60
N ALA A 202 -11.49 -7.02 -20.20
CA ALA A 202 -12.33 -7.17 -21.39
C ALA A 202 -13.81 -6.92 -21.08
N LEU A 203 -14.27 -7.35 -19.91
CA LEU A 203 -15.64 -7.13 -19.44
C LEU A 203 -15.90 -5.63 -19.19
N LEU A 204 -15.02 -4.95 -18.46
CA LEU A 204 -15.14 -3.52 -18.13
C LEU A 204 -15.16 -2.63 -19.38
N ARG A 205 -14.43 -2.99 -20.43
CA ARG A 205 -14.47 -2.25 -21.71
C ARG A 205 -15.83 -2.35 -22.41
N ARG A 206 -16.57 -3.43 -22.17
CA ARG A 206 -17.88 -3.71 -22.78
C ARG A 206 -19.05 -3.24 -21.95
N THR A 207 -18.84 -2.83 -20.69
CA THR A 207 -19.94 -2.32 -19.86
C THR A 207 -20.43 -0.97 -20.39
N PRO A 208 -21.75 -0.81 -20.62
CA PRO A 208 -22.32 0.38 -21.23
C PRO A 208 -22.31 1.60 -20.31
N ASP A 209 -22.29 1.41 -18.98
CA ASP A 209 -22.44 2.47 -17.99
C ASP A 209 -21.58 2.20 -16.74
N HIS A 210 -21.60 3.15 -15.79
CA HIS A 210 -20.79 3.07 -14.57
C HIS A 210 -21.31 2.06 -13.54
N LEU A 211 -22.63 1.82 -13.45
CA LEU A 211 -23.20 0.86 -12.51
C LEU A 211 -22.86 -0.57 -12.93
N THR A 212 -22.96 -0.86 -14.23
CA THR A 212 -22.57 -2.15 -14.78
C THR A 212 -21.06 -2.39 -14.66
N ALA A 213 -20.23 -1.36 -14.80
CA ALA A 213 -18.80 -1.42 -14.53
C ALA A 213 -18.49 -1.76 -13.06
N ILE A 214 -19.16 -1.10 -12.11
CA ILE A 214 -19.02 -1.38 -10.68
C ILE A 214 -19.43 -2.83 -10.39
N LEU A 215 -20.61 -3.25 -10.84
CA LEU A 215 -21.10 -4.62 -10.62
C LEU A 215 -20.14 -5.67 -11.20
N ALA A 216 -19.67 -5.46 -12.43
CA ALA A 216 -18.70 -6.33 -13.07
C ALA A 216 -17.39 -6.42 -12.27
N SER A 217 -16.87 -5.28 -11.79
CA SER A 217 -15.67 -5.27 -10.95
C SER A 217 -15.86 -6.06 -9.65
N THR A 218 -17.01 -5.89 -8.97
CA THR A 218 -17.32 -6.61 -7.73
C THR A 218 -17.36 -8.11 -7.96
N VAL A 219 -18.05 -8.56 -9.01
CA VAL A 219 -18.12 -9.98 -9.36
C VAL A 219 -16.73 -10.53 -9.67
N ILE A 220 -15.90 -9.81 -10.44
CA ILE A 220 -14.56 -10.26 -10.77
C ILE A 220 -13.66 -10.37 -9.53
N VAL A 221 -13.73 -9.41 -8.60
CA VAL A 221 -12.93 -9.44 -7.37
C VAL A 221 -13.27 -10.68 -6.52
N PHE A 222 -14.55 -10.88 -6.22
CA PHE A 222 -14.96 -12.04 -5.41
C PHE A 222 -14.81 -13.37 -6.14
N ALA A 223 -15.09 -13.43 -7.45
CA ALA A 223 -14.85 -14.63 -8.24
C ALA A 223 -13.36 -15.00 -8.26
N THR A 224 -12.48 -14.01 -8.43
CA THR A 224 -11.02 -14.22 -8.38
C THR A 224 -10.62 -14.80 -7.02
N ALA A 225 -11.05 -14.17 -5.92
CA ALA A 225 -10.68 -14.63 -4.58
C ALA A 225 -11.14 -16.08 -4.33
N LEU A 226 -12.42 -16.36 -4.54
CA LEU A 226 -13.03 -17.67 -4.25
C LEU A 226 -12.52 -18.79 -5.16
N VAL A 227 -12.34 -18.52 -6.46
CA VAL A 227 -11.81 -19.54 -7.40
C VAL A 227 -10.34 -19.82 -7.12
N THR A 228 -9.55 -18.78 -6.83
CA THR A 228 -8.13 -18.93 -6.52
C THR A 228 -7.92 -19.74 -5.25
N GLU A 229 -8.72 -19.50 -4.22
CA GLU A 229 -8.69 -20.27 -2.97
C GLU A 229 -8.99 -21.75 -3.20
N ARG A 230 -10.02 -22.07 -4.00
CA ARG A 230 -10.38 -23.45 -4.37
C ARG A 230 -9.27 -24.18 -5.15
N LEU A 231 -8.41 -23.44 -5.84
CA LEU A 231 -7.27 -23.97 -6.57
C LEU A 231 -5.99 -24.02 -5.72
N HIS A 232 -6.09 -23.77 -4.41
CA HIS A 232 -4.96 -23.71 -3.48
C HIS A 232 -3.89 -22.66 -3.84
N ALA A 233 -4.29 -21.64 -4.59
CA ALA A 233 -3.47 -20.49 -4.92
C ALA A 233 -3.76 -19.33 -3.93
N SER A 234 -2.90 -18.30 -3.86
CA SER A 234 -3.11 -17.17 -2.94
C SER A 234 -4.19 -16.19 -3.45
N PRO A 235 -5.36 -16.07 -2.79
CA PRO A 235 -6.44 -15.17 -3.22
C PRO A 235 -5.99 -13.71 -3.19
N VAL A 236 -5.19 -13.34 -2.19
CA VAL A 236 -4.68 -11.99 -2.00
C VAL A 236 -3.82 -11.59 -3.20
N ILE A 237 -2.84 -12.42 -3.57
CA ILE A 237 -1.95 -12.14 -4.72
C ILE A 237 -2.75 -12.05 -6.02
N ALA A 238 -3.72 -12.95 -6.22
CA ALA A 238 -4.57 -12.90 -7.40
C ALA A 238 -5.37 -11.61 -7.48
N VAL A 239 -5.99 -11.18 -6.37
CA VAL A 239 -6.76 -9.93 -6.29
C VAL A 239 -5.87 -8.69 -6.47
N VAL A 240 -4.64 -8.66 -5.93
CA VAL A 240 -3.67 -7.59 -6.19
C VAL A 240 -3.39 -7.49 -7.70
N VAL A 241 -3.07 -8.61 -8.34
CA VAL A 241 -2.75 -8.62 -9.78
C VAL A 241 -3.97 -8.18 -10.60
N VAL A 242 -5.18 -8.62 -10.25
CA VAL A 242 -6.43 -8.16 -10.87
C VAL A 242 -6.60 -6.65 -10.70
N GLY A 243 -6.39 -6.11 -9.49
CA GLY A 243 -6.50 -4.68 -9.18
C GLY A 243 -5.53 -3.83 -9.99
N VAL A 244 -4.26 -4.22 -10.05
CA VAL A 244 -3.23 -3.50 -10.83
C VAL A 244 -3.55 -3.54 -12.34
N VAL A 245 -3.96 -4.69 -12.86
CA VAL A 245 -4.30 -4.85 -14.29
C VAL A 245 -5.55 -4.04 -14.66
N ILE A 246 -6.63 -4.18 -13.88
CA ILE A 246 -7.89 -3.46 -14.10
C ILE A 246 -7.67 -1.95 -13.91
N GLY A 247 -6.96 -1.51 -12.88
CA GLY A 247 -6.68 -0.10 -12.61
C GLY A 247 -5.95 0.56 -13.77
N ARG A 248 -4.96 -0.14 -14.35
CA ARG A 248 -4.25 0.33 -15.55
C ARG A 248 -5.17 0.44 -16.77
N VAL A 249 -6.01 -0.57 -17.01
CA VAL A 249 -6.93 -0.58 -18.17
C VAL A 249 -8.01 0.49 -18.01
N ALA A 250 -8.56 0.64 -16.81
CA ALA A 250 -9.57 1.64 -16.48
C ALA A 250 -9.08 3.04 -16.82
N ARG A 251 -7.91 3.44 -16.31
CA ARG A 251 -7.32 4.76 -16.55
C ARG A 251 -6.97 5.04 -18.02
N ARG A 252 -6.72 4.01 -18.82
CA ARG A 252 -6.27 4.16 -20.22
C ARG A 252 -7.41 4.08 -21.25
N PHE A 253 -8.48 3.34 -20.96
CA PHE A 253 -9.49 2.99 -21.96
C PHE A 253 -10.93 3.29 -21.56
N LEU A 254 -11.22 3.54 -20.27
CA LEU A 254 -12.57 3.92 -19.85
C LEU A 254 -12.73 5.44 -19.86
N GLU A 255 -13.98 5.87 -19.99
CA GLU A 255 -14.32 7.28 -19.85
C GLU A 255 -14.07 7.79 -18.41
N PRO A 256 -13.69 9.06 -18.24
CA PRO A 256 -13.39 9.61 -16.91
C PRO A 256 -14.51 9.45 -15.87
N SER A 257 -15.77 9.56 -16.29
CA SER A 257 -16.93 9.37 -15.41
C SER A 257 -17.02 7.95 -14.85
N ARG A 258 -16.73 6.94 -15.68
CA ARG A 258 -16.69 5.53 -15.26
C ARG A 258 -15.50 5.25 -14.34
N VAL A 259 -14.34 5.83 -14.64
CA VAL A 259 -13.15 5.72 -13.77
C VAL A 259 -13.45 6.32 -12.40
N LEU A 260 -14.00 7.54 -12.36
CA LEU A 260 -14.33 8.22 -11.11
C LEU A 260 -15.39 7.46 -10.29
N ALA A 261 -16.41 6.91 -10.94
CA ALA A 261 -17.44 6.12 -10.26
C ALA A 261 -16.86 4.82 -9.66
N LEU A 262 -16.01 4.12 -10.42
CA LEU A 262 -15.33 2.91 -9.94
C LEU A 262 -14.43 3.23 -8.75
N GLN A 263 -13.63 4.28 -8.85
CA GLN A 263 -12.77 4.77 -7.78
C GLN A 263 -13.59 5.13 -6.53
N GLY A 264 -14.61 5.97 -6.67
CA GLY A 264 -15.44 6.39 -5.55
C GLY A 264 -16.13 5.21 -4.83
N PHE A 265 -16.60 4.22 -5.59
CA PHE A 265 -17.21 3.02 -5.02
C PHE A 265 -16.21 2.20 -4.19
N TRP A 266 -15.03 1.89 -4.75
CA TRP A 266 -14.03 1.07 -4.07
C TRP A 266 -13.38 1.81 -2.90
N GLU A 267 -13.08 3.11 -3.02
CA GLU A 267 -12.57 3.94 -1.92
C GLU A 267 -13.58 4.01 -0.76
N THR A 268 -14.87 4.22 -1.05
CA THR A 268 -15.92 4.25 -0.02
C THR A 268 -16.06 2.89 0.66
N SER A 269 -16.03 1.81 -0.12
CA SER A 269 -16.15 0.44 0.40
C SER A 269 -14.95 0.08 1.28
N GLY A 270 -13.72 0.35 0.82
CA GLY A 270 -12.50 0.13 1.59
C GLY A 270 -12.46 0.99 2.85
N PHE A 271 -12.88 2.26 2.79
CA PHE A 271 -13.00 3.11 3.96
C PHE A 271 -14.00 2.57 4.98
N ALA A 272 -15.20 2.17 4.54
CA ALA A 272 -16.23 1.62 5.44
C ALA A 272 -15.75 0.33 6.12
N LEU A 273 -15.11 -0.56 5.37
CA LEU A 273 -14.55 -1.79 5.92
C LEU A 273 -13.40 -1.53 6.89
N ASN A 274 -12.49 -0.60 6.57
CA ASN A 274 -11.43 -0.19 7.49
C ASN A 274 -12.00 0.39 8.80
N VAL A 275 -13.05 1.22 8.71
CA VAL A 275 -13.72 1.77 9.90
C VAL A 275 -14.27 0.66 10.79
N LEU A 276 -14.97 -0.31 10.21
CA LEU A 276 -15.49 -1.46 10.94
C LEU A 276 -14.34 -2.27 11.56
N LEU A 277 -13.34 -2.60 10.76
CA LEU A 277 -12.22 -3.46 11.12
C LEU A 277 -11.37 -2.86 12.26
N PHE A 278 -11.01 -1.57 12.21
CA PHE A 278 -10.24 -0.93 13.29
C PHE A 278 -11.07 -0.74 14.57
N LEU A 279 -12.36 -0.45 14.46
CA LEU A 279 -13.24 -0.35 15.63
C LEU A 279 -13.41 -1.71 16.30
N LEU A 280 -13.70 -2.75 15.53
CA LEU A 280 -13.84 -4.13 16.02
C LEU A 280 -12.53 -4.63 16.65
N VAL A 281 -11.38 -4.27 16.06
CA VAL A 281 -10.07 -4.53 16.67
C VAL A 281 -9.95 -3.87 18.04
N GLY A 282 -10.28 -2.58 18.14
CA GLY A 282 -10.27 -1.88 19.43
C GLY A 282 -11.13 -2.57 20.47
N MET A 283 -12.31 -3.06 20.05
CA MET A 283 -13.25 -3.78 20.91
C MET A 283 -12.81 -5.19 21.30
N GLN A 284 -11.79 -5.77 20.65
CA GLN A 284 -11.30 -7.11 20.98
C GLN A 284 -10.05 -7.06 21.86
N ILE A 285 -9.47 -5.88 22.07
CA ILE A 285 -8.32 -5.68 22.95
C ILE A 285 -8.80 -5.68 24.41
N GLN A 286 -8.21 -6.57 25.22
CA GLN A 286 -8.44 -6.61 26.66
C GLN A 286 -7.31 -5.87 27.39
N ALA A 287 -7.65 -4.81 28.12
CA ALA A 287 -6.67 -3.97 28.81
C ALA A 287 -5.84 -4.73 29.84
N GLU A 288 -6.47 -5.63 30.60
CA GLU A 288 -5.79 -6.46 31.61
C GLU A 288 -4.74 -7.38 30.99
N MET A 289 -5.07 -7.95 29.83
CA MET A 289 -4.17 -8.81 29.06
C MET A 289 -2.93 -8.04 28.57
N LEU A 290 -3.11 -6.80 28.10
CA LEU A 290 -2.00 -5.93 27.68
C LEU A 290 -1.01 -5.66 28.82
N VAL A 291 -1.52 -5.38 30.02
CA VAL A 291 -0.68 -5.07 31.19
C VAL A 291 0.05 -6.34 31.65
N ARG A 292 -0.66 -7.46 31.75
CA ARG A 292 -0.11 -8.74 32.22
C ARG A 292 1.01 -9.26 31.31
N GLU A 293 0.85 -9.13 30.00
CA GLU A 293 1.81 -9.63 28.99
C GLU A 293 2.68 -8.52 28.39
N ALA A 294 2.78 -7.35 29.05
CA ALA A 294 3.54 -6.20 28.56
C ALA A 294 5.01 -6.55 28.23
N ALA A 295 5.64 -7.40 29.03
CA ALA A 295 7.00 -7.88 28.79
C ALA A 295 7.07 -8.73 27.50
N SER A 296 6.17 -9.70 27.33
CA SER A 296 6.07 -10.52 26.12
C SER A 296 5.84 -9.67 24.87
N ILE A 297 4.98 -8.64 24.96
CA ILE A 297 4.70 -7.70 23.86
C ILE A 297 5.94 -6.88 23.52
N GLY A 298 6.64 -6.33 24.53
CA GLY A 298 7.87 -5.57 24.34
C GLY A 298 8.98 -6.39 23.69
N LEU A 299 9.15 -7.64 24.13
CA LEU A 299 10.12 -8.58 23.54
C LEU A 299 9.74 -8.99 22.12
N ALA A 300 8.45 -9.20 21.84
CA ALA A 300 7.96 -9.46 20.49
C ALA A 300 8.17 -8.27 19.54
N LEU A 301 8.03 -7.02 20.03
CA LEU A 301 8.36 -5.82 19.26
C LEU A 301 9.84 -5.76 18.91
N ILE A 302 10.73 -6.10 19.86
CA ILE A 302 12.17 -6.18 19.61
C ILE A 302 12.45 -7.24 18.53
N ALA A 303 11.87 -8.43 18.65
CA ALA A 303 12.02 -9.50 17.67
C ALA A 303 11.53 -9.07 16.28
N LEU A 304 10.36 -8.43 16.21
CA LEU A 304 9.76 -7.91 14.98
C LEU A 304 10.67 -6.88 14.29
N HIS A 305 11.17 -5.88 15.02
CA HIS A 305 12.02 -4.85 14.44
C HIS A 305 13.41 -5.35 14.10
N ALA A 306 13.96 -6.30 14.87
CA ALA A 306 15.21 -6.97 14.53
C ALA A 306 15.06 -7.74 13.20
N GLY A 307 14.01 -8.56 13.07
CA GLY A 307 13.71 -9.28 11.83
C GLY A 307 13.52 -8.33 10.64
N ARG A 308 12.74 -7.27 10.82
CA ARG A 308 12.52 -6.24 9.78
C ARG A 308 13.81 -5.52 9.41
N ALA A 309 14.67 -5.19 10.37
CA ALA A 309 15.95 -4.53 10.10
C ALA A 309 16.86 -5.43 9.25
N VAL A 310 16.99 -6.71 9.62
CA VAL A 310 17.78 -7.69 8.84
C VAL A 310 17.23 -7.82 7.43
N ALA A 311 15.91 -7.90 7.27
CA ALA A 311 15.27 -7.96 5.96
C ALA A 311 15.53 -6.70 5.12
N VAL A 312 15.22 -5.52 5.65
CA VAL A 312 15.32 -4.26 4.90
C VAL A 312 16.77 -3.95 4.53
N TYR A 313 17.68 -3.91 5.50
CA TYR A 313 19.09 -3.58 5.25
C TYR A 313 19.80 -4.68 4.46
N GLY A 314 19.48 -5.94 4.74
CA GLY A 314 20.04 -7.10 4.03
C GLY A 314 19.61 -7.14 2.57
N CYS A 315 18.31 -7.08 2.29
CA CYS A 315 17.79 -7.11 0.92
C CYS A 315 18.30 -5.95 0.09
N PHE A 316 18.35 -4.73 0.64
CA PHE A 316 18.88 -3.59 -0.11
C PHE A 316 20.41 -3.58 -0.22
N GLY A 317 21.13 -4.16 0.75
CA GLY A 317 22.57 -4.41 0.63
C GLY A 317 22.88 -5.37 -0.52
N VAL A 318 22.15 -6.47 -0.60
CA VAL A 318 22.26 -7.46 -1.69
C VAL A 318 21.83 -6.84 -3.03
N LEU A 319 20.72 -6.12 -3.05
CA LEU A 319 20.24 -5.44 -4.26
C LEU A 319 21.30 -4.47 -4.79
N ARG A 320 21.89 -3.64 -3.90
CA ARG A 320 23.00 -2.75 -4.25
C ARG A 320 24.20 -3.51 -4.80
N ALA A 321 24.55 -4.65 -4.23
CA ALA A 321 25.69 -5.44 -4.68
C ALA A 321 25.46 -6.09 -6.06
N VAL A 322 24.24 -6.57 -6.31
CA VAL A 322 23.91 -7.36 -7.52
C VAL A 322 23.47 -6.47 -8.68
N THR A 323 22.59 -5.49 -8.45
CA THR A 323 21.98 -4.67 -9.51
C THR A 323 22.51 -3.24 -9.55
N ARG A 324 23.39 -2.86 -8.62
CA ARG A 324 23.86 -1.47 -8.38
C ARG A 324 22.73 -0.48 -8.07
N GLU A 325 21.50 -0.95 -7.90
CA GLU A 325 20.37 -0.09 -7.55
C GLU A 325 20.49 0.34 -6.10
N VAL A 326 20.51 1.66 -5.88
CA VAL A 326 20.67 2.25 -4.55
C VAL A 326 19.33 2.75 -4.04
N VAL A 327 18.92 2.22 -2.89
CA VAL A 327 17.82 2.77 -2.08
C VAL A 327 18.45 3.58 -0.94
N PRO A 328 18.17 4.89 -0.82
CA PRO A 328 18.76 5.74 0.22
C PRO A 328 18.53 5.20 1.63
N LEU A 329 19.54 5.26 2.50
CA LEU A 329 19.43 4.78 3.89
C LEU A 329 18.26 5.40 4.65
N ARG A 330 17.99 6.70 4.41
CA ARG A 330 16.83 7.39 4.99
C ARG A 330 15.49 6.71 4.65
N TRP A 331 15.36 6.20 3.43
CA TRP A 331 14.16 5.46 3.01
C TRP A 331 14.09 4.09 3.69
N GLN A 332 15.23 3.44 3.88
CA GLN A 332 15.32 2.17 4.61
C GLN A 332 14.91 2.34 6.08
N HIS A 333 15.31 3.44 6.73
CA HIS A 333 14.83 3.78 8.09
C HIS A 333 13.32 4.01 8.11
N VAL A 334 12.75 4.68 7.10
CA VAL A 334 11.30 4.84 6.97
C VAL A 334 10.60 3.48 6.84
N MET A 335 11.14 2.54 6.05
CA MET A 335 10.58 1.20 5.89
C MET A 335 10.70 0.32 7.14
N LEU A 336 11.72 0.55 7.97
CA LEU A 336 11.88 -0.13 9.25
C LEU A 336 10.87 0.38 10.29
N VAL A 337 10.72 1.70 10.41
CA VAL A 337 9.81 2.31 11.40
C VAL A 337 8.36 2.28 10.93
N GLY A 338 8.13 2.28 9.62
CA GLY A 338 6.81 2.12 9.00
C GLY A 338 6.27 0.69 9.05
N ASN A 339 6.90 -0.20 9.82
CA ASN A 339 6.46 -1.58 10.03
C ASN A 339 5.27 -1.66 11.00
N ILE A 340 4.21 -0.95 10.67
CA ILE A 340 2.98 -0.87 11.46
C ILE A 340 2.16 -2.14 11.19
N LYS A 341 1.60 -2.73 12.24
CA LYS A 341 0.74 -3.90 12.10
C LYS A 341 -0.73 -3.48 12.01
N GLY A 342 -1.51 -4.25 11.26
CA GLY A 342 -2.93 -3.99 11.02
C GLY A 342 -3.84 -5.05 11.60
N ALA A 343 -5.14 -4.82 11.48
CA ALA A 343 -6.15 -5.78 11.90
C ALA A 343 -6.10 -7.11 11.15
N LEU A 344 -5.51 -7.14 9.95
CA LEU A 344 -5.38 -8.40 9.21
C LEU A 344 -4.52 -9.42 9.97
N SER A 345 -3.49 -8.95 10.68
CA SER A 345 -2.69 -9.82 11.58
C SER A 345 -3.55 -10.39 12.73
N MET A 346 -4.47 -9.59 13.26
CA MET A 346 -5.40 -10.00 14.31
C MET A 346 -6.44 -10.99 13.80
N ALA A 347 -6.98 -10.78 12.60
CA ALA A 347 -7.87 -11.75 11.96
C ALA A 347 -7.15 -13.09 11.72
N ALA A 348 -5.92 -13.05 11.21
CA ALA A 348 -5.13 -14.25 10.95
C ALA A 348 -4.77 -15.03 12.23
N VAL A 349 -4.52 -14.36 13.36
CA VAL A 349 -4.27 -15.08 14.63
C VAL A 349 -5.56 -15.66 15.22
N LEU A 350 -6.70 -15.01 15.03
CA LEU A 350 -7.98 -15.52 15.49
C LEU A 350 -8.46 -16.74 14.68
N SER A 351 -8.09 -16.83 13.41
CA SER A 351 -8.39 -17.99 12.55
C SER A 351 -7.57 -19.25 12.89
N LEU A 352 -6.61 -19.17 13.82
CA LEU A 352 -5.85 -20.35 14.24
C LEU A 352 -6.76 -21.40 14.93
N PRO A 353 -6.51 -22.71 14.69
CA PRO A 353 -7.25 -23.82 15.31
C PRO A 353 -7.31 -23.68 16.83
N ARG A 354 -8.49 -23.90 17.43
CA ARG A 354 -8.74 -23.64 18.87
C ARG A 354 -7.87 -24.48 19.81
N ASP A 355 -7.49 -25.66 19.39
CA ASP A 355 -6.67 -26.65 20.09
C ASP A 355 -5.15 -26.45 19.87
N MET A 356 -4.75 -25.44 19.09
CA MET A 356 -3.36 -25.16 18.81
C MET A 356 -2.59 -24.73 20.07
N ALA A 357 -1.42 -25.34 20.27
CA ALA A 357 -0.50 -24.95 21.34
C ALA A 357 -0.12 -23.46 21.23
N TYR A 358 -0.06 -22.78 22.38
CA TYR A 358 0.28 -21.35 22.49
C TYR A 358 -0.68 -20.38 21.79
N ARG A 359 -1.85 -20.81 21.32
CA ARG A 359 -2.82 -19.96 20.62
C ARG A 359 -3.17 -18.69 21.41
N ASP A 360 -3.56 -18.82 22.67
CA ASP A 360 -3.98 -17.66 23.47
C ASP A 360 -2.83 -16.67 23.68
N ARG A 361 -1.60 -17.20 23.88
CA ARG A 361 -0.39 -16.39 23.99
C ARG A 361 -0.07 -15.66 22.68
N LEU A 362 -0.23 -16.32 21.54
CA LEU A 362 -0.08 -15.69 20.22
C LEU A 362 -1.12 -14.60 20.00
N ILE A 363 -2.38 -14.84 20.36
CA ILE A 363 -3.45 -13.82 20.28
C ILE A 363 -3.03 -12.61 21.11
N THR A 364 -2.63 -12.80 22.37
CA THR A 364 -2.21 -11.70 23.23
C THR A 364 -1.05 -10.92 22.64
N ILE A 365 0.00 -11.60 22.17
CA ILE A 365 1.18 -10.94 21.60
C ILE A 365 0.82 -10.18 20.33
N VAL A 366 0.11 -10.81 19.38
CA VAL A 366 -0.27 -10.16 18.12
C VAL A 366 -1.17 -8.96 18.37
N PHE A 367 -2.15 -9.09 19.27
CA PHE A 367 -3.04 -7.98 19.61
C PHE A 367 -2.27 -6.82 20.27
N GLY A 368 -1.39 -7.13 21.21
CA GLY A 368 -0.58 -6.13 21.90
C GLY A 368 0.43 -5.45 21.00
N VAL A 369 1.15 -6.20 20.16
CA VAL A 369 2.08 -5.65 19.17
C VAL A 369 1.34 -4.75 18.19
N THR A 370 0.17 -5.17 17.70
CA THR A 370 -0.62 -4.37 16.78
C THR A 370 -1.16 -3.09 17.44
N PHE A 371 -1.64 -3.17 18.69
CA PHE A 371 -2.03 -1.98 19.44
C PHE A 371 -0.86 -1.01 19.62
N VAL A 372 0.31 -1.51 20.08
CA VAL A 372 1.48 -0.66 20.33
C VAL A 372 2.02 -0.06 19.03
N THR A 373 2.11 -0.81 17.94
CA THR A 373 2.58 -0.26 16.66
C THR A 373 1.60 0.78 16.10
N LEU A 374 0.28 0.57 16.19
CA LEU A 374 -0.70 1.56 15.76
C LEU A 374 -0.61 2.85 16.59
N VAL A 375 -0.55 2.76 17.93
CA VAL A 375 -0.54 3.95 18.78
C VAL A 375 0.84 4.63 18.80
N ALA A 376 1.90 3.87 19.01
CA ALA A 376 3.24 4.38 19.23
C ALA A 376 4.04 4.64 17.95
N GLN A 377 3.70 4.00 16.82
CA GLN A 377 4.42 4.23 15.55
C GLN A 377 3.59 5.06 14.57
N ALA A 378 2.30 4.76 14.37
CA ALA A 378 1.49 5.48 13.38
C ALA A 378 1.32 6.97 13.74
N LEU A 379 1.10 7.29 15.02
CA LEU A 379 0.86 8.67 15.48
C LEU A 379 2.08 9.60 15.29
N PRO A 380 3.32 9.23 15.66
CA PRO A 380 4.49 10.05 15.39
C PRO A 380 5.05 9.90 13.96
N PHE A 381 4.52 9.00 13.12
CA PHE A 381 5.14 8.67 11.83
C PHE A 381 5.34 9.89 10.92
N ALA A 382 4.34 10.77 10.82
CA ALA A 382 4.46 12.01 10.03
C ALA A 382 5.58 12.95 10.54
N ARG A 383 5.80 13.00 11.86
CA ARG A 383 6.89 13.78 12.47
C ARG A 383 8.24 13.14 12.18
N LEU A 384 8.30 11.81 12.22
CA LEU A 384 9.51 11.06 11.88
C LEU A 384 9.95 11.29 10.43
N LEU A 385 9.01 11.37 9.48
CA LEU A 385 9.35 11.67 8.07
C LEU A 385 10.02 13.03 7.90
N LYS A 386 9.60 14.03 8.68
CA LYS A 386 10.24 15.36 8.72
C LYS A 386 11.61 15.29 9.39
N LEU A 387 11.72 14.58 10.51
CA LEU A 387 12.99 14.40 11.24
C LEU A 387 14.05 13.69 10.39
N LEU A 388 13.65 12.67 9.62
CA LEU A 388 14.53 11.94 8.70
C LEU A 388 14.83 12.71 7.41
N GLN A 389 14.30 13.94 7.24
CA GLN A 389 14.45 14.76 6.04
C GLN A 389 14.08 13.98 4.76
N VAL A 390 13.01 13.17 4.85
CA VAL A 390 12.42 12.45 3.70
C VAL A 390 11.24 13.24 3.15
N ALA A 391 10.62 14.06 4.00
CA ALA A 391 9.61 15.02 3.58
C ALA A 391 10.19 15.94 2.49
N THR A 392 9.56 15.95 1.31
CA THR A 392 9.85 16.98 0.32
C THR A 392 9.20 18.31 0.78
N PRO A 393 9.76 19.47 0.40
CA PRO A 393 9.15 20.75 0.71
C PRO A 393 7.68 20.76 0.31
N ALA A 394 6.83 21.40 1.11
CA ALA A 394 5.44 21.59 0.75
C ALA A 394 5.41 22.35 -0.57
N ALA A 395 4.95 21.72 -1.66
CA ALA A 395 4.83 22.45 -2.90
C ALA A 395 3.79 23.55 -2.69
N ASP A 396 4.13 24.73 -3.14
CA ASP A 396 3.22 25.83 -3.20
C ASP A 396 2.03 25.42 -4.09
N LEU A 397 0.86 25.23 -3.46
CA LEU A 397 -0.37 24.78 -4.12
C LEU A 397 -0.75 25.71 -5.27
N THR A 398 -0.38 27.00 -5.19
CA THR A 398 -0.61 27.96 -6.26
C THR A 398 0.27 27.66 -7.47
N LEU A 399 1.52 27.26 -7.24
CA LEU A 399 2.51 26.91 -8.25
C LEU A 399 2.21 25.56 -8.91
N ASP A 400 1.80 24.54 -8.15
CA ASP A 400 1.36 23.26 -8.70
C ASP A 400 0.06 23.40 -9.51
N ALA A 401 -0.89 24.23 -9.06
CA ALA A 401 -2.09 24.55 -9.83
C ALA A 401 -1.75 25.29 -11.13
N ALA A 402 -0.78 26.21 -11.10
CA ALA A 402 -0.28 26.87 -12.30
C ALA A 402 0.37 25.88 -13.29
N LYS A 403 1.24 24.97 -12.82
CA LYS A 403 1.81 23.91 -13.68
C LYS A 403 0.73 23.02 -14.29
N ALA A 404 -0.23 22.56 -13.49
CA ALA A 404 -1.33 21.72 -13.97
C ALA A 404 -2.14 22.44 -15.06
N THR A 405 -2.45 23.72 -14.84
CA THR A 405 -3.15 24.58 -15.81
C THR A 405 -2.32 24.74 -17.08
N LEU A 406 -1.01 24.99 -16.98
CA LEU A 406 -0.13 25.13 -18.13
C LEU A 406 -0.06 23.85 -18.98
N ILE A 407 0.13 22.70 -18.34
CA ILE A 407 0.21 21.40 -19.01
C ILE A 407 -1.12 21.08 -19.69
N ALA A 408 -2.25 21.24 -18.98
CA ALA A 408 -3.58 20.98 -19.51
C ALA A 408 -3.91 21.91 -20.68
N ALA A 409 -3.62 23.21 -20.56
CA ALA A 409 -3.90 24.18 -21.62
C ALA A 409 -3.05 23.92 -22.86
N ARG A 410 -1.74 23.63 -22.71
CA ARG A 410 -0.87 23.30 -23.86
C ARG A 410 -1.31 22.01 -24.55
N ARG A 411 -1.68 20.97 -23.79
CA ARG A 411 -2.19 19.72 -24.39
C ARG A 411 -3.53 19.94 -25.08
N GLY A 412 -4.42 20.75 -24.50
CA GLY A 412 -5.68 21.15 -25.10
C GLY A 412 -5.49 21.93 -26.41
N GLN A 413 -4.47 22.80 -26.50
CA GLN A 413 -4.11 23.47 -27.76
C GLN A 413 -3.64 22.49 -28.83
N ALA A 414 -2.78 21.53 -28.47
CA ALA A 414 -2.29 20.53 -29.42
C ALA A 414 -3.43 19.66 -29.98
N GLU A 415 -4.35 19.22 -29.12
CA GLU A 415 -5.53 18.45 -29.54
C GLU A 415 -6.48 19.29 -30.41
N LEU A 416 -6.70 20.55 -30.04
CA LEU A 416 -7.54 21.47 -30.81
C LEU A 416 -6.97 21.72 -32.23
N ASP A 417 -5.65 21.77 -32.35
CA ASP A 417 -4.96 21.86 -33.65
C ASP A 417 -5.16 20.61 -34.50
N GLU A 418 -5.13 19.42 -33.89
CA GLU A 418 -5.41 18.15 -34.55
C GLU A 418 -6.87 18.07 -35.02
N LEU A 419 -7.82 18.52 -34.20
CA LEU A 419 -9.26 18.60 -34.56
C LEU A 419 -9.55 19.58 -35.70
N LEU A 420 -8.80 20.68 -35.79
CA LEU A 420 -8.88 21.59 -36.94
C LEU A 420 -8.31 20.91 -38.19
N ALA A 421 -7.16 20.24 -38.06
CA ALA A 421 -6.52 19.52 -39.17
C ALA A 421 -7.42 18.38 -39.70
N SER A 422 -8.18 17.72 -38.83
CA SER A 422 -9.16 16.68 -39.21
C SER A 422 -10.50 17.24 -39.70
N GLY A 423 -10.68 18.57 -39.74
CA GLY A 423 -11.91 19.23 -40.19
C GLY A 423 -13.09 19.11 -39.23
N LEU A 424 -12.88 18.65 -38.00
CA LEU A 424 -13.94 18.48 -36.99
C LEU A 424 -14.32 19.79 -36.28
N VAL A 425 -13.46 20.81 -36.37
CA VAL A 425 -13.67 22.13 -35.77
C VAL A 425 -13.52 23.21 -36.83
N SER A 426 -14.43 24.18 -36.86
CA SER A 426 -14.35 25.31 -37.79
C SER A 426 -13.18 26.24 -37.43
N ARG A 427 -12.61 26.95 -38.41
CA ARG A 427 -11.52 27.93 -38.15
C ARG A 427 -11.92 29.00 -37.11
N LYS A 428 -13.19 29.42 -37.11
CA LYS A 428 -13.72 30.40 -36.16
C LYS A 428 -13.71 29.83 -34.73
N GLU A 429 -14.27 28.64 -34.57
CA GLU A 429 -14.35 27.97 -33.27
C GLU A 429 -12.97 27.57 -32.74
N HIS A 430 -12.07 27.15 -33.63
CA HIS A 430 -10.66 26.93 -33.31
C HIS A 430 -10.00 28.19 -32.76
N ALA A 431 -10.14 29.34 -33.44
CA ALA A 431 -9.55 30.59 -32.99
C ALA A 431 -10.09 31.03 -31.61
N GLU A 432 -11.40 30.92 -31.38
CA GLU A 432 -12.04 31.25 -30.11
C GLU A 432 -11.56 30.35 -28.96
N ARG A 433 -11.54 29.02 -29.17
CA ARG A 433 -11.08 28.05 -28.17
C ARG A 433 -9.56 28.14 -27.94
N ARG A 434 -8.77 28.37 -28.99
CA ARG A 434 -7.31 28.55 -28.89
C ARG A 434 -6.96 29.80 -28.11
N ALA A 435 -7.70 30.90 -28.29
CA ALA A 435 -7.55 32.10 -27.49
C ALA A 435 -7.88 31.86 -26.00
N ALA A 436 -8.90 31.04 -25.70
CA ALA A 436 -9.22 30.66 -24.32
C ALA A 436 -8.08 29.86 -23.66
N PHE A 437 -7.52 28.85 -24.35
CA PHE A 437 -6.35 28.14 -23.83
C PHE A 437 -5.11 29.04 -23.73
N GLN A 438 -4.89 29.95 -24.69
CA GLN A 438 -3.76 30.88 -24.65
C GLN A 438 -3.81 31.78 -23.42
N ARG A 439 -5.00 32.25 -23.01
CA ARG A 439 -5.17 33.00 -21.76
C ARG A 439 -4.78 32.18 -20.53
N GLN A 440 -5.14 30.90 -20.49
CA GLN A 440 -4.75 29.99 -19.40
C GLN A 440 -3.23 29.76 -19.37
N VAL A 441 -2.59 29.58 -20.54
CA VAL A 441 -1.13 29.45 -20.68
C VAL A 441 -0.43 30.70 -20.12
N ILE A 442 -0.84 31.89 -20.57
CA ILE A 442 -0.23 33.16 -20.13
C ILE A 442 -0.40 33.36 -18.62
N GLY A 443 -1.61 33.11 -18.08
CA GLY A 443 -1.87 33.24 -16.64
C GLY A 443 -1.05 32.26 -15.80
N ALA A 444 -0.91 31.02 -16.27
CA ALA A 444 -0.10 30.01 -15.61
C ALA A 444 1.41 30.33 -15.68
N GLU A 445 1.91 30.77 -16.83
CA GLU A 445 3.32 31.17 -17.01
C GLU A 445 3.67 32.38 -16.13
N ALA A 446 2.77 33.36 -16.02
CA ALA A 446 2.96 34.51 -15.14
C ALA A 446 3.04 34.11 -13.66
N ALA A 447 2.19 33.17 -13.21
CA ALA A 447 2.25 32.63 -11.85
C ALA A 447 3.57 31.89 -11.58
N LEU A 448 4.11 31.18 -12.60
CA LEU A 448 5.39 30.46 -12.53
C LEU A 448 6.63 31.35 -12.64
N GLN A 449 6.48 32.62 -13.04
CA GLN A 449 7.57 33.61 -13.13
C GLN A 449 7.68 34.51 -11.88
N SER A 450 6.91 34.23 -10.82
CA SER A 450 7.08 34.91 -9.53
C SER A 450 8.46 34.58 -8.90
N PRO A 451 9.01 35.37 -7.97
CA PRO A 451 10.31 35.09 -7.33
C PRO A 451 10.38 33.70 -6.66
N GLN A 452 9.25 33.23 -6.14
CA GLN A 452 9.08 31.86 -5.61
C GLN A 452 8.96 30.81 -6.74
N GLY A 453 8.38 31.21 -7.87
CA GLY A 453 8.32 30.43 -9.11
C GLY A 453 9.67 30.26 -9.79
N GLU A 454 10.54 31.26 -9.82
CA GLU A 454 11.91 31.16 -10.38
C GLU A 454 12.78 30.16 -9.62
N GLN A 455 12.81 30.22 -8.28
CA GLN A 455 13.53 29.23 -7.46
C GLN A 455 12.99 27.80 -7.65
N ALA A 456 11.66 27.65 -7.76
CA ALA A 456 11.04 26.34 -8.00
C ALA A 456 11.23 25.86 -9.46
N LYS A 457 11.31 26.78 -10.42
CA LYS A 457 11.42 26.51 -11.85
C LYS A 457 12.81 26.00 -12.20
N ASP A 458 13.89 26.58 -11.70
CA ASP A 458 15.24 26.07 -11.97
C ASP A 458 15.38 24.61 -11.49
N HIS A 459 14.91 24.33 -10.27
CA HIS A 459 15.01 23.00 -9.65
C HIS A 459 14.12 21.94 -10.28
N LEU A 460 12.86 22.28 -10.60
CA LEU A 460 11.94 21.34 -11.24
C LEU A 460 12.25 21.14 -12.72
N THR A 461 12.79 22.16 -13.39
CA THR A 461 13.27 22.01 -14.78
C THR A 461 14.47 21.09 -14.78
N ASP A 462 15.41 21.23 -13.83
CA ASP A 462 16.55 20.31 -13.66
C ASP A 462 16.09 18.89 -13.35
N ILE A 463 15.17 18.70 -12.39
CA ILE A 463 14.60 17.37 -12.08
C ILE A 463 13.86 16.76 -13.28
N ALA A 464 13.09 17.55 -14.01
CA ALA A 464 12.39 17.10 -15.21
C ALA A 464 13.36 16.77 -16.34
N LEU A 465 14.45 17.53 -16.49
CA LEU A 465 15.52 17.29 -17.44
C LEU A 465 16.24 15.98 -17.11
N LEU A 466 16.64 15.80 -15.85
CA LEU A 466 17.29 14.59 -15.35
C LEU A 466 16.36 13.36 -15.50
N SER A 467 15.07 13.53 -15.23
CA SER A 467 14.06 12.47 -15.44
C SER A 467 13.89 12.12 -16.92
N ALA A 468 13.89 13.12 -17.80
CA ALA A 468 13.82 12.92 -19.25
C ALA A 468 15.11 12.26 -19.78
N GLN A 469 16.28 12.67 -19.30
CA GLN A 469 17.57 12.04 -19.60
C GLN A 469 17.57 10.57 -19.16
N LYS A 470 17.11 10.28 -17.94
CA LYS A 470 16.96 8.92 -17.43
C LYS A 470 16.03 8.09 -18.30
N ALA A 471 14.87 8.64 -18.68
CA ALA A 471 13.93 7.97 -19.55
C ALA A 471 14.53 7.65 -20.92
N ALA A 472 15.31 8.58 -21.51
CA ALA A 472 16.00 8.39 -22.77
C ALA A 472 17.09 7.31 -22.69
N VAL A 473 17.85 7.27 -21.60
CA VAL A 473 18.89 6.26 -21.35
C VAL A 473 18.27 4.86 -21.23
N LEU A 474 17.20 4.73 -20.44
CA LEU A 474 16.48 3.46 -20.31
C LEU A 474 15.82 3.03 -21.62
N ASP A 475 15.35 3.98 -22.43
CA ASP A 475 14.78 3.68 -23.75
C ASP A 475 15.85 3.22 -24.75
N ALA A 476 17.02 3.86 -24.76
CA ALA A 476 18.15 3.43 -25.57
C ALA A 476 18.59 2.00 -25.23
N ALA A 477 18.57 1.64 -23.94
CA ALA A 477 18.85 0.28 -23.49
C ALA A 477 17.80 -0.72 -23.99
N ARG A 478 16.51 -0.39 -23.89
CA ARG A 478 15.41 -1.22 -24.41
C ARG A 478 15.51 -1.47 -25.91
N ARG A 479 16.03 -0.51 -26.66
CA ARG A 479 16.25 -0.60 -28.11
C ARG A 479 17.56 -1.31 -28.47
N GLY A 480 18.36 -1.74 -27.50
CA GLY A 480 19.66 -2.38 -27.72
C GLY A 480 20.75 -1.44 -28.22
N LEU A 481 20.56 -0.12 -28.12
CA LEU A 481 21.53 0.90 -28.56
C LEU A 481 22.70 1.05 -27.58
N ILE A 482 22.47 0.73 -26.30
CA ILE A 482 23.47 0.71 -25.24
C ILE A 482 23.28 -0.54 -24.38
N ALA A 483 24.36 -1.01 -23.76
CA ALA A 483 24.28 -2.15 -22.84
C ALA A 483 23.41 -1.78 -21.62
N ALA A 484 22.58 -2.73 -21.17
CA ALA A 484 21.68 -2.54 -20.04
C ALA A 484 22.42 -2.14 -18.75
N GLU A 485 23.62 -2.69 -18.53
CA GLU A 485 24.48 -2.38 -17.40
C GLU A 485 24.95 -0.92 -17.40
N THR A 486 25.28 -0.38 -18.58
CA THR A 486 25.66 1.02 -18.77
C THR A 486 24.48 1.95 -18.53
N ALA A 487 23.30 1.57 -19.02
CA ALA A 487 22.08 2.34 -18.83
C ALA A 487 21.65 2.39 -17.35
N ASP A 488 21.72 1.26 -16.65
CA ASP A 488 21.40 1.19 -15.23
C ASP A 488 22.41 1.98 -14.37
N ALA A 489 23.70 1.93 -14.69
CA ALA A 489 24.71 2.73 -13.99
C ALA A 489 24.45 4.23 -14.12
N HIS A 490 24.17 4.71 -15.33
CA HIS A 490 23.92 6.13 -15.58
C HIS A 490 22.55 6.59 -15.05
N ALA A 491 21.53 5.73 -15.10
CA ALA A 491 20.23 6.00 -14.47
C ALA A 491 20.34 6.14 -12.94
N ASN A 492 21.22 5.37 -12.29
CA ASN A 492 21.49 5.49 -10.85
C ASN A 492 22.26 6.77 -10.49
N GLU A 493 23.15 7.24 -11.38
CA GLU A 493 23.86 8.51 -11.20
C GLU A 493 22.91 9.71 -11.29
N LEU A 494 22.03 9.71 -12.29
CA LEU A 494 20.96 10.71 -12.44
C LEU A 494 20.02 10.71 -11.21
N ASP A 495 19.66 9.53 -10.68
CA ASP A 495 18.89 9.44 -9.43
C ASP A 495 19.65 10.07 -8.25
N HIS A 496 20.97 9.92 -8.19
CA HIS A 496 21.80 10.52 -7.16
C HIS A 496 21.84 12.06 -7.26
N GLU A 497 21.94 12.61 -8.47
CA GLU A 497 21.87 14.06 -8.68
C GLU A 497 20.50 14.63 -8.32
N MET A 498 19.41 13.94 -8.70
CA MET A 498 18.06 14.31 -8.30
C MET A 498 17.90 14.35 -6.77
N VAL A 499 18.51 13.40 -6.05
CA VAL A 499 18.51 13.41 -4.58
C VAL A 499 19.37 14.54 -3.99
N LYS A 500 20.52 14.86 -4.60
CA LYS A 500 21.37 15.99 -4.15
C LYS A 500 20.66 17.34 -4.29
N LEU A 501 19.95 17.55 -5.40
CA LEU A 501 19.11 18.72 -5.61
C LEU A 501 18.08 18.86 -4.48
N HIS A 502 17.46 17.76 -4.04
CA HIS A 502 16.55 17.76 -2.89
C HIS A 502 17.22 18.05 -1.52
N THR A 503 18.53 17.85 -1.36
CA THR A 503 19.21 18.06 -0.06
C THR A 503 19.69 19.49 0.21
N HIS A 504 19.89 20.32 -0.81
CA HIS A 504 20.40 21.68 -0.63
C HIS A 504 19.42 22.66 0.04
N GLU A 505 18.15 22.31 0.18
CA GLU A 505 17.14 23.11 0.89
C GLU A 505 17.11 22.90 2.42
N GLY A 506 17.78 21.86 2.95
CA GLY A 506 17.69 21.51 4.38
C GLY A 506 18.78 22.11 5.28
N GLY A 507 19.68 22.92 4.74
CA GLY A 507 20.89 23.42 5.42
C GLY A 507 21.01 24.94 5.54
N GLY A 508 19.93 25.67 5.27
CA GLY A 508 19.84 27.14 5.42
C GLY A 508 19.00 27.53 6.62
#